data_AF-A0A820RVY8-F1
#
_entry.id   AF-A0A820RVY8-F1
#
_cell.length_a   1.000
_cell.length_b   1.000
_cell.length_c   1.000
_cell.angle_alpha   90.00
_cell.angle_beta   90.00
_cell.angle_gamma   90.00
#
_symmetry.space_group_name_H-M   'P 1'
#
loop_
_entity.id
_entity.type
_entity.pdbx_description
1 polymer ?
#
loop_
_entity_poly.entity_id
_entity_poly.type
_entity_poly.pdbx_seq_one_letter_code
_entity_poly.pdbx_strand_id
1 'polypeptide(L)'
;TYKSAALSINEIAKVQPINNNIDIVARTPQELYEIVSLIGEMLPKLPSNEPLFQVDQLCRAGRAYERGPNGNVLWHWQDDEGQLRPYSSQDSRTIEHAWQQHEEEIQLVISGRNYLLDLQQLQQVNEETSQARFIKRITAPNTAEPTTPPGSLSTDELSTTPSSPPPPPTAAMNNSVDARTEILNDNVELFNSFVQSLFPILYEVYNTSAGPAIKHRCLQTILRMIYYSSTDLLEAILKQQSISSNIASMLASCDYRIVISALQISE
;
A
#
# COMPACT_ATOMS: atom_id res chain seq x y z
N THR A 1 -55.86 -10.88 24.52
CA THR A 1 -54.74 -11.82 24.76
C THR A 1 -53.46 -11.23 24.21
N TYR A 2 -52.61 -10.69 25.07
CA TYR A 2 -51.29 -10.18 24.68
C TYR A 2 -50.27 -10.54 25.76
N LYS A 3 -49.51 -11.63 25.55
CA LYS A 3 -48.31 -11.93 26.34
C LYS A 3 -47.11 -11.36 25.60
N SER A 4 -46.69 -10.16 25.98
CA SER A 4 -45.32 -9.70 25.71
C SER A 4 -44.41 -10.29 26.79
N ALA A 5 -43.38 -11.06 26.41
CA ALA A 5 -42.37 -11.58 27.33
C ALA A 5 -41.10 -12.08 26.59
N ALA A 6 -40.15 -11.18 26.40
CA ALA A 6 -38.70 -11.42 26.55
C ALA A 6 -38.12 -12.82 26.23
N LEU A 7 -38.07 -13.18 24.94
CA LEU A 7 -37.12 -14.14 24.37
C LEU A 7 -36.49 -13.47 23.12
N SER A 8 -35.17 -13.38 22.92
CA SER A 8 -34.05 -13.95 23.69
C SER A 8 -32.88 -12.97 23.88
N ILE A 9 -33.11 -11.84 24.56
CA ILE A 9 -32.06 -10.84 24.85
C ILE A 9 -30.94 -11.41 25.77
N ASN A 10 -31.25 -12.44 26.56
CA ASN A 10 -30.31 -13.03 27.52
C ASN A 10 -29.24 -13.96 26.91
N GLU A 11 -29.32 -14.32 25.63
CA GLU A 11 -28.29 -15.17 25.00
C GLU A 11 -27.07 -14.37 24.51
N ILE A 12 -27.29 -13.13 24.05
CA ILE A 12 -26.21 -12.20 23.67
C ILE A 12 -25.33 -11.84 24.88
N ALA A 13 -25.92 -11.76 26.07
CA ALA A 13 -25.25 -11.42 27.33
C ALA A 13 -24.31 -12.51 27.89
N LYS A 14 -24.00 -13.56 27.11
CA LYS A 14 -23.20 -14.71 27.57
C LYS A 14 -21.80 -14.83 26.96
N VAL A 15 -21.41 -13.90 26.09
CA VAL A 15 -20.01 -13.71 25.70
C VAL A 15 -19.27 -13.10 26.88
N GLN A 16 -18.43 -13.89 27.56
CA GLN A 16 -17.58 -13.35 28.63
C GLN A 16 -16.50 -12.42 28.04
N PRO A 17 -16.15 -11.31 28.71
CA PRO A 17 -15.00 -10.52 28.31
C PRO A 17 -13.75 -11.40 28.42
N ILE A 18 -13.01 -11.53 27.32
CA ILE A 18 -11.80 -12.37 27.24
C ILE A 18 -10.65 -11.64 27.94
N ASN A 19 -10.67 -11.65 29.27
CA ASN A 19 -9.57 -11.20 30.14
C ASN A 19 -8.38 -12.18 30.09
N ASN A 20 -7.88 -12.44 28.88
CA ASN A 20 -6.61 -13.12 28.70
C ASN A 20 -5.49 -12.12 28.96
N ASN A 21 -4.53 -12.47 29.82
CA ASN A 21 -3.18 -11.95 29.64
C ASN A 21 -2.69 -12.49 28.29
N ILE A 22 -2.53 -11.62 27.31
CA ILE A 22 -2.10 -11.99 25.96
C ILE A 22 -0.58 -12.17 26.00
N ASP A 23 -0.14 -13.38 26.31
CA ASP A 23 1.29 -13.72 26.27
C ASP A 23 1.71 -13.89 24.78
N ILE A 24 2.16 -12.79 24.16
CA ILE A 24 2.69 -12.81 22.79
C ILE A 24 3.99 -13.59 22.78
N VAL A 25 3.88 -14.90 22.51
CA VAL A 25 5.00 -15.81 22.24
C VAL A 25 6.01 -15.13 21.32
N ALA A 26 7.26 -15.00 21.79
CA ALA A 26 8.32 -14.34 21.06
C ALA A 26 8.55 -15.01 19.69
N ARG A 27 8.35 -14.23 18.62
CA ARG A 27 8.55 -14.62 17.22
C ARG A 27 9.45 -13.60 16.53
N THR A 28 10.02 -13.98 15.39
CA THR A 28 10.79 -13.03 14.58
C THR A 28 9.89 -11.92 14.01
N PRO A 29 10.44 -10.73 13.70
CA PRO A 29 9.69 -9.66 13.04
C PRO A 29 9.07 -10.09 11.70
N GLN A 30 9.70 -11.03 10.98
CA GLN A 30 9.19 -11.55 9.72
C GLN A 30 7.95 -12.43 9.93
N GLU A 31 7.99 -13.39 10.86
CA GLU A 31 6.83 -14.22 11.20
C GLU A 31 5.66 -13.35 11.69
N LEU A 32 5.92 -12.35 12.53
CA LEU A 32 4.88 -11.40 12.97
C LEU A 32 4.27 -10.63 11.78
N TYR A 33 5.09 -10.18 10.83
CA TYR A 33 4.60 -9.53 9.62
C TYR A 33 3.73 -10.46 8.77
N GLU A 34 4.11 -11.73 8.62
CA GLU A 34 3.37 -12.74 7.86
C GLU A 34 2.05 -13.14 8.54
N ILE A 35 2.04 -13.32 9.87
CA ILE A 35 0.84 -13.64 10.65
C ILE A 35 -0.17 -12.48 10.58
N VAL A 36 0.27 -11.24 10.83
CA VAL A 36 -0.59 -10.06 10.70
C VAL A 36 -1.05 -9.87 9.25
N SER A 37 -0.21 -10.21 8.27
CA SER A 37 -0.60 -10.19 6.86
C SER A 37 -1.70 -11.19 6.55
N LEU A 38 -1.57 -12.44 7.02
CA LEU A 38 -2.58 -13.49 6.85
C LEU A 38 -3.92 -13.09 7.49
N ILE A 39 -3.91 -12.57 8.72
CA ILE A 39 -5.13 -12.05 9.38
C ILE A 39 -5.76 -10.93 8.52
N GLY A 40 -4.95 -10.02 7.97
CA GLY A 40 -5.42 -8.98 7.05
C GLY A 40 -5.93 -9.49 5.69
N GLU A 41 -5.48 -10.65 5.21
CA GLU A 41 -6.01 -11.31 4.00
C GLU A 41 -7.20 -12.24 4.29
N MET A 42 -7.59 -12.45 5.55
CA MET A 42 -8.89 -13.06 5.91
C MET A 42 -10.02 -12.02 5.91
N LEU A 43 -9.70 -10.73 6.03
CA LEU A 43 -10.64 -9.62 5.99
C LEU A 43 -10.87 -9.10 4.57
N PRO A 44 -12.07 -8.57 4.24
CA PRO A 44 -12.27 -7.87 2.97
C PRO A 44 -11.40 -6.61 2.86
N LYS A 45 -11.12 -6.18 1.62
CA LYS A 45 -10.35 -4.96 1.36
C LYS A 45 -11.24 -3.73 1.48
N LEU A 46 -10.74 -2.71 2.21
CA LEU A 46 -11.39 -1.41 2.38
C LEU A 46 -11.86 -0.81 1.04
N PRO A 47 -13.06 -0.21 0.97
CA PRO A 47 -13.65 0.25 -0.28
C PRO A 47 -12.96 1.51 -0.82
N SER A 48 -12.08 1.34 -1.81
CA SER A 48 -11.36 2.43 -2.50
C SER A 48 -12.26 3.49 -3.15
N ASN A 49 -13.58 3.24 -3.25
CA ASN A 49 -14.57 4.21 -3.72
C ASN A 49 -14.93 5.27 -2.67
N GLU A 50 -14.74 5.02 -1.37
CA GLU A 50 -15.02 6.01 -0.33
C GLU A 50 -13.88 7.04 -0.20
N PRO A 51 -14.19 8.34 0.00
CA PRO A 51 -13.17 9.39 0.05
C PRO A 51 -12.15 9.20 1.19
N LEU A 52 -12.55 8.55 2.29
CA LEU A 52 -11.70 8.22 3.44
C LEU A 52 -10.54 7.27 3.08
N PHE A 53 -10.75 6.36 2.12
CA PHE A 53 -9.75 5.39 1.65
C PHE A 53 -9.10 5.78 0.32
N GLN A 54 -9.67 6.74 -0.42
CA GLN A 54 -8.97 7.38 -1.54
C GLN A 54 -7.65 8.03 -1.10
N VAL A 55 -7.53 8.47 0.16
CA VAL A 55 -6.27 8.98 0.74
C VAL A 55 -5.13 7.96 0.67
N ASP A 56 -5.37 6.66 0.89
CA ASP A 56 -4.35 5.61 0.73
C ASP A 56 -3.86 5.52 -0.72
N GLN A 57 -4.77 5.69 -1.68
CA GLN A 57 -4.45 5.71 -3.11
C GLN A 57 -3.68 6.99 -3.47
N LEU A 58 -4.08 8.14 -2.93
CA LEU A 58 -3.39 9.43 -3.08
C LEU A 58 -2.03 9.48 -2.39
N CYS A 59 -1.76 8.70 -1.33
CA CYS A 59 -0.42 8.60 -0.73
C CYS A 59 0.46 7.55 -1.43
N ARG A 60 -0.12 6.56 -2.10
CA ARG A 60 0.59 5.72 -3.08
C ARG A 60 0.94 6.51 -4.33
N ALA A 61 0.02 7.36 -4.81
CA ALA A 61 0.24 8.32 -5.90
C ALA A 61 1.05 9.55 -5.47
N GLY A 62 1.15 9.84 -4.16
CA GLY A 62 1.99 10.91 -3.61
C GLY A 62 3.46 10.60 -3.82
N ARG A 63 3.86 9.33 -3.67
CA ARG A 63 5.18 8.82 -4.13
C ARG A 63 5.36 8.85 -5.66
N ALA A 64 4.28 9.11 -6.41
CA ALA A 64 4.29 9.37 -7.85
C ALA A 64 4.09 10.87 -8.20
N TYR A 65 4.06 11.75 -7.20
CA TYR A 65 4.00 13.23 -7.31
C TYR A 65 5.24 13.91 -6.68
N GLU A 66 5.82 13.34 -5.61
CA GLU A 66 7.22 13.57 -5.19
C GLU A 66 8.20 13.16 -6.29
N ARG A 67 7.81 12.16 -7.07
CA ARG A 67 8.30 11.91 -8.43
C ARG A 67 7.86 13.08 -9.29
N GLY A 68 8.78 14.01 -9.53
CA GLY A 68 8.55 15.24 -10.29
C GLY A 68 8.16 15.02 -11.77
N PRO A 69 8.12 16.10 -12.58
CA PRO A 69 7.42 16.14 -13.88
C PRO A 69 7.90 15.13 -14.96
N ASN A 70 9.02 14.44 -14.74
CA ASN A 70 9.62 13.49 -15.68
C ASN A 70 9.04 12.05 -15.61
N GLY A 71 7.98 11.83 -14.82
CA GLY A 71 7.38 10.49 -14.65
C GLY A 71 8.29 9.54 -13.87
N ASN A 72 8.08 8.23 -13.99
CA ASN A 72 8.89 7.26 -13.21
C ASN A 72 10.27 7.07 -13.86
N VAL A 73 11.19 7.99 -13.58
CA VAL A 73 12.58 7.86 -13.99
C VAL A 73 13.29 6.87 -13.06
N LEU A 74 13.61 5.70 -13.59
CA LEU A 74 14.46 4.71 -12.95
C LEU A 74 15.71 4.53 -13.80
N TRP A 75 16.86 4.83 -13.21
CA TRP A 75 18.14 4.56 -13.82
C TRP A 75 18.45 3.06 -13.67
N HIS A 76 18.96 2.47 -14.73
CA HIS A 76 19.35 1.07 -14.78
C HIS A 76 20.82 0.97 -15.23
N TRP A 77 21.54 -0.03 -14.77
CA TRP A 77 22.84 -0.42 -15.32
C TRP A 77 22.72 -1.72 -16.10
N GLN A 78 23.51 -1.85 -17.16
CA GLN A 78 23.60 -3.06 -17.96
C GLN A 78 24.63 -4.00 -17.34
N ASP A 79 24.25 -5.24 -17.05
CA ASP A 79 25.19 -6.27 -16.62
C ASP A 79 25.92 -6.92 -17.81
N ASP A 80 26.91 -7.77 -17.52
CA ASP A 80 27.78 -8.37 -18.52
C ASP A 80 27.04 -9.41 -19.41
N GLU A 81 25.81 -9.80 -19.02
CA GLU A 81 24.87 -10.62 -19.80
C GLU A 81 23.93 -9.78 -20.68
N GLY A 82 23.98 -8.45 -20.55
CA GLY A 82 23.12 -7.50 -21.26
C GLY A 82 21.77 -7.21 -20.59
N GLN A 83 21.52 -7.71 -19.38
CA GLN A 83 20.28 -7.42 -18.65
C GLN A 83 20.35 -6.04 -17.99
N LEU A 84 19.22 -5.32 -17.99
CA LEU A 84 19.11 -4.01 -17.34
C LEU A 84 18.67 -4.18 -15.89
N ARG A 85 19.61 -3.97 -14.96
CA ARG A 85 19.41 -4.02 -13.51
C ARG A 85 19.06 -2.61 -12.99
N PRO A 86 17.97 -2.41 -12.24
CA PRO A 86 17.66 -1.10 -11.68
C PRO A 86 18.68 -0.72 -10.60
N TYR A 87 19.02 0.57 -10.54
CA TYR A 87 19.63 1.17 -9.34
C TYR A 87 18.60 1.27 -8.20
N SER A 88 19.03 1.55 -6.98
CA SER A 88 18.07 1.81 -5.89
C SER A 88 17.26 3.07 -6.16
N SER A 89 16.11 3.20 -5.50
CA SER A 89 15.28 4.41 -5.54
C SER A 89 15.94 5.64 -4.91
N GLN A 90 17.05 5.46 -4.17
CA GLN A 90 17.86 6.58 -3.70
C GLN A 90 18.85 6.99 -4.78
N ASP A 91 19.69 6.07 -5.23
CA ASP A 91 20.74 6.34 -6.23
C ASP A 91 20.15 6.87 -7.54
N SER A 92 19.03 6.29 -8.00
CA SER A 92 18.31 6.77 -9.19
C SER A 92 17.88 8.24 -9.09
N ARG A 93 17.60 8.75 -7.88
CA ARG A 93 17.25 10.16 -7.66
C ARG A 93 18.50 11.04 -7.64
N THR A 94 19.61 10.58 -7.07
CA THR A 94 20.89 11.31 -7.11
C THR A 94 21.40 11.44 -8.55
N ILE A 95 21.37 10.36 -9.33
CA ILE A 95 21.75 10.35 -10.76
C ILE A 95 20.84 11.28 -11.57
N GLU A 96 19.51 11.18 -11.38
CA GLU A 96 18.55 12.04 -12.10
C GLU A 96 18.70 13.52 -11.73
N HIS A 97 19.07 13.84 -10.49
CA HIS A 97 19.38 15.22 -10.09
C HIS A 97 20.63 15.74 -10.79
N ALA A 98 21.76 15.02 -10.70
CA ALA A 98 23.01 15.38 -11.36
C ALA A 98 22.84 15.56 -12.87
N TRP A 99 22.12 14.63 -13.51
CA TRP A 99 21.80 14.69 -14.94
C TRP A 99 20.93 15.91 -15.31
N GLN A 100 20.01 16.33 -14.44
CA GLN A 100 19.21 17.56 -14.60
C GLN A 100 20.01 18.85 -14.38
N GLN A 101 21.06 18.84 -13.56
CA GLN A 101 21.98 19.98 -13.39
C GLN A 101 23.07 20.04 -14.47
N HIS A 102 23.12 19.06 -15.37
CA HIS A 102 24.20 18.86 -16.35
C HIS A 102 25.58 18.67 -15.69
N GLU A 103 25.62 17.98 -14.54
CA GLU A 103 26.87 17.46 -13.96
C GLU A 103 27.43 16.35 -14.87
N GLU A 104 28.75 16.36 -15.11
CA GLU A 104 29.40 15.43 -16.04
C GLU A 104 29.78 14.09 -15.38
N GLU A 105 30.14 14.11 -14.09
CA GLU A 105 30.51 12.95 -13.28
C GLU A 105 29.81 12.97 -11.91
N ILE A 106 29.41 11.81 -11.39
CA ILE A 106 28.89 11.64 -10.03
C ILE A 106 29.47 10.39 -9.35
N GLN A 107 29.88 10.51 -8.08
CA GLN A 107 30.29 9.37 -7.26
C GLN A 107 29.12 8.76 -6.46
N LEU A 108 29.00 7.44 -6.45
CA LEU A 108 28.00 6.68 -5.68
C LEU A 108 28.65 5.55 -4.87
N VAL A 109 28.12 5.28 -3.68
CA VAL A 109 28.58 4.18 -2.81
C VAL A 109 27.50 3.09 -2.76
N ILE A 110 27.66 2.04 -3.57
CA ILE A 110 26.67 0.97 -3.72
C ILE A 110 27.22 -0.30 -3.06
N SER A 111 26.49 -0.84 -2.09
CA SER A 111 26.89 -2.04 -1.31
C SER A 111 28.28 -1.95 -0.67
N GLY A 112 28.74 -0.73 -0.34
CA GLY A 112 30.05 -0.47 0.26
C GLY A 112 31.21 -0.29 -0.71
N ARG A 113 30.96 -0.32 -2.03
CA ARG A 113 31.95 0.00 -3.07
C ARG A 113 31.66 1.36 -3.71
N ASN A 114 32.72 2.04 -4.14
CA ASN A 114 32.60 3.30 -4.87
C ASN A 114 32.48 3.06 -6.39
N TYR A 115 31.56 3.79 -7.02
CA TYR A 115 31.36 3.83 -8.46
C TYR A 115 31.39 5.28 -8.92
N LEU A 116 32.24 5.58 -9.90
CA LEU A 116 32.22 6.84 -10.64
C LEU A 116 31.28 6.68 -11.83
N LEU A 117 30.24 7.50 -11.93
CA LEU A 117 29.30 7.51 -13.05
C LEU A 117 29.59 8.71 -13.95
N ASP A 118 30.06 8.42 -15.15
CA ASP A 118 30.16 9.36 -16.26
C ASP A 118 28.77 9.50 -16.89
N LEU A 119 28.18 10.69 -16.77
CA LEU A 119 26.86 11.03 -17.27
C LEU A 119 26.89 11.54 -18.73
N GLN A 120 28.07 11.85 -19.27
CA GLN A 120 28.29 12.25 -20.66
C GLN A 120 28.39 11.01 -21.57
N GLN A 121 29.13 9.99 -21.15
CA GLN A 121 29.27 8.69 -21.83
C GLN A 121 28.23 7.65 -21.38
N LEU A 122 27.42 7.95 -20.37
CA LEU A 122 26.43 7.05 -19.77
C LEU A 122 27.04 5.70 -19.35
N GLN A 123 28.07 5.74 -18.51
CA GLN A 123 28.74 4.57 -17.96
C GLN A 123 29.03 4.72 -16.45
N GLN A 124 28.87 3.64 -15.69
CA GLN A 124 29.46 3.50 -14.36
C GLN A 124 30.82 2.81 -14.47
N VAL A 125 31.78 3.21 -13.65
CA VAL A 125 33.09 2.58 -13.49
C VAL A 125 33.27 2.27 -12.00
N ASN A 126 33.51 1.00 -11.65
CA ASN A 126 33.87 0.62 -10.28
C ASN A 126 35.31 1.08 -9.98
N GLU A 127 35.52 1.91 -8.95
CA GLU A 127 36.86 2.39 -8.58
C GLU A 127 37.78 1.24 -8.12
N GLU A 128 37.23 0.16 -7.55
CA GLU A 128 38.02 -0.98 -7.05
C GLU A 128 38.54 -1.91 -8.15
N THR A 129 37.82 -2.03 -9.27
CA THR A 129 38.11 -3.04 -10.32
C THR A 129 38.27 -2.45 -11.72
N SER A 130 38.15 -1.13 -11.87
CA SER A 130 38.14 -0.39 -13.14
C SER A 130 37.16 -0.94 -14.19
N GLN A 131 36.13 -1.68 -13.76
CA GLN A 131 35.15 -2.28 -14.65
C GLN A 131 34.09 -1.24 -15.05
N ALA A 132 34.06 -0.89 -16.32
CA ALA A 132 33.02 -0.05 -16.91
C ALA A 132 31.77 -0.87 -17.27
N ARG A 133 30.58 -0.30 -17.04
CA ARG A 133 29.27 -0.84 -17.48
C ARG A 133 28.34 0.30 -17.88
N PHE A 134 27.56 0.12 -18.94
CA PHE A 134 26.62 1.15 -19.41
C PHE A 134 25.48 1.41 -18.43
N ILE A 135 25.01 2.65 -18.38
CA ILE A 135 23.81 3.07 -17.64
C ILE A 135 22.74 3.62 -18.59
N LYS A 136 21.47 3.50 -18.21
CA LYS A 136 20.34 3.91 -19.03
C LYS A 136 19.23 4.53 -18.18
N ARG A 137 18.85 5.76 -18.55
CA ARG A 137 17.66 6.44 -18.05
C ARG A 137 16.42 5.78 -18.64
N ILE A 138 15.55 5.22 -17.81
CA ILE A 138 14.26 4.67 -18.25
C ILE A 138 13.13 5.46 -17.60
N THR A 139 12.44 6.26 -18.40
CA THR A 139 11.19 6.94 -18.03
C THR A 139 10.02 6.00 -18.35
N ALA A 140 9.30 5.50 -17.33
CA ALA A 140 8.00 4.88 -17.63
C ALA A 140 7.04 5.99 -18.12
N PRO A 141 6.36 5.82 -19.27
CA PRO A 141 5.44 6.83 -19.77
C PRO A 141 4.25 6.95 -18.81
N ASN A 142 4.04 8.14 -18.24
CA ASN A 142 2.73 8.48 -17.69
C ASN A 142 1.74 8.53 -18.86
N THR A 143 0.67 7.75 -18.78
CA THR A 143 -0.46 7.86 -19.72
C THR A 143 -1.18 9.18 -19.46
N ALA A 144 -0.75 10.24 -20.14
CA ALA A 144 -1.44 11.53 -20.11
C ALA A 144 -2.81 11.45 -20.80
N GLU A 145 -3.73 12.32 -20.38
CA GLU A 145 -5.14 12.30 -20.76
C GLU A 145 -5.39 12.70 -22.22
N PRO A 146 -6.55 12.30 -22.81
CA PRO A 146 -6.86 12.56 -24.22
C PRO A 146 -7.03 14.05 -24.51
N THR A 147 -6.29 14.55 -25.50
CA THR A 147 -6.45 15.91 -26.01
C THR A 147 -7.69 16.03 -26.91
N THR A 148 -8.64 16.87 -26.50
CA THR A 148 -9.81 17.26 -27.29
C THR A 148 -9.37 17.92 -28.60
N PRO A 149 -9.85 17.48 -29.78
CA PRO A 149 -9.44 18.06 -31.05
C PRO A 149 -10.19 19.38 -31.35
N PRO A 150 -9.50 20.44 -31.82
CA PRO A 150 -10.17 21.52 -32.55
C PRO A 150 -10.62 20.99 -33.93
N GLY A 151 -11.91 21.17 -34.27
CA GLY A 151 -12.48 20.70 -35.54
C GLY A 151 -12.32 21.69 -36.71
N SER A 152 -12.75 21.25 -37.90
CA SER A 152 -12.69 21.94 -39.23
C SER A 152 -11.27 22.03 -39.83
N LEU A 153 -10.97 21.83 -41.13
CA LEU A 153 -11.65 21.41 -42.38
C LEU A 153 -10.48 20.98 -43.37
N SER A 154 -10.56 20.19 -44.45
CA SER A 154 -11.63 19.58 -45.28
C SER A 154 -11.08 18.34 -46.08
N THR A 155 -11.99 17.58 -46.71
CA THR A 155 -11.85 16.89 -48.03
C THR A 155 -10.76 15.83 -48.33
N ASP A 156 -11.24 14.58 -48.38
CA ASP A 156 -11.25 13.66 -49.55
C ASP A 156 -10.13 12.63 -49.91
N GLU A 157 -10.58 11.67 -50.74
CA GLU A 157 -9.86 10.63 -51.52
C GLU A 157 -9.30 9.35 -50.82
N LEU A 158 -10.25 8.46 -50.46
CA LEU A 158 -10.37 7.07 -50.96
C LEU A 158 -9.09 6.24 -51.31
N SER A 159 -8.81 5.15 -50.56
CA SER A 159 -8.39 3.84 -51.15
C SER A 159 -8.34 2.63 -50.17
N THR A 160 -9.37 1.79 -50.24
CA THR A 160 -9.39 0.30 -50.20
C THR A 160 -8.39 -0.58 -49.40
N THR A 161 -9.01 -1.54 -48.68
CA THR A 161 -8.60 -2.95 -48.38
C THR A 161 -7.71 -3.30 -47.16
N PRO A 162 -7.87 -4.51 -46.56
CA PRO A 162 -7.60 -4.70 -45.12
C PRO A 162 -6.63 -5.85 -44.74
N SER A 163 -6.18 -5.91 -43.48
CA SER A 163 -5.82 -7.16 -42.77
C SER A 163 -5.65 -7.00 -41.25
N SER A 164 -5.88 -8.11 -40.53
CA SER A 164 -5.57 -8.39 -39.12
C SER A 164 -6.42 -7.70 -38.01
N PRO A 165 -6.76 -8.43 -36.91
CA PRO A 165 -7.64 -7.93 -35.85
C PRO A 165 -6.88 -7.23 -34.69
N PRO A 166 -7.56 -6.39 -33.89
CA PRO A 166 -7.00 -5.86 -32.64
C PRO A 166 -6.97 -6.93 -31.53
N PRO A 167 -5.99 -6.87 -30.60
CA PRO A 167 -6.00 -7.67 -29.37
C PRO A 167 -7.12 -7.21 -28.42
N PRO A 168 -7.63 -8.09 -27.54
CA PRO A 168 -8.81 -7.79 -26.72
C PRO A 168 -8.50 -6.79 -25.57
N PRO A 169 -9.43 -5.89 -25.24
CA PRO A 169 -9.34 -5.09 -24.03
C PRO A 169 -9.65 -5.97 -22.80
N THR A 170 -8.64 -6.32 -22.02
CA THR A 170 -8.82 -7.15 -20.81
C THR A 170 -8.06 -6.57 -19.60
N ALA A 171 -8.43 -5.34 -19.27
CA ALA A 171 -8.16 -4.69 -17.99
C ALA A 171 -9.37 -3.84 -17.59
N ALA A 172 -10.56 -4.47 -17.57
CA ALA A 172 -11.73 -3.84 -16.95
C ALA A 172 -11.40 -3.53 -15.48
N MET A 173 -11.77 -2.32 -15.02
CA MET A 173 -11.73 -1.99 -13.61
C MET A 173 -12.78 -2.83 -12.88
N ASN A 174 -12.36 -4.01 -12.42
CA ASN A 174 -13.20 -4.88 -11.62
C ASN A 174 -13.47 -4.23 -10.27
N ASN A 175 -14.56 -3.48 -10.19
CA ASN A 175 -15.38 -3.35 -8.99
C ASN A 175 -16.08 -4.70 -8.71
N SER A 176 -15.32 -5.80 -8.73
CA SER A 176 -15.76 -7.08 -8.20
C SER A 176 -15.86 -6.93 -6.70
N VAL A 177 -17.07 -7.03 -6.17
CA VAL A 177 -17.32 -7.13 -4.72
C VAL A 177 -16.37 -8.18 -4.16
N ASP A 178 -15.61 -7.84 -3.10
CA ASP A 178 -14.70 -8.80 -2.48
C ASP A 178 -15.54 -9.96 -1.93
N ALA A 179 -15.32 -11.18 -2.42
CA ALA A 179 -16.11 -12.34 -2.03
C ALA A 179 -16.10 -12.59 -0.51
N ARG A 180 -15.09 -12.05 0.20
CA ARG A 180 -15.06 -12.04 1.67
C ARG A 180 -16.17 -11.21 2.29
N THR A 181 -16.61 -10.12 1.66
CA THR A 181 -17.72 -9.28 2.14
C THR A 181 -19.03 -10.05 2.13
N GLU A 182 -19.26 -10.87 1.09
CA GLU A 182 -20.43 -11.75 1.00
C GLU A 182 -20.36 -12.83 2.09
N ILE A 183 -19.23 -13.53 2.21
CA ILE A 183 -19.00 -14.55 3.26
C ILE A 183 -19.14 -13.97 4.68
N LEU A 184 -18.70 -12.73 4.91
CA LEU A 184 -18.81 -12.02 6.20
C LEU A 184 -20.27 -11.71 6.55
N ASN A 185 -21.06 -11.23 5.57
CA ASN A 185 -22.50 -11.01 5.75
C ASN A 185 -23.27 -12.30 6.02
N ASP A 186 -22.86 -13.42 5.42
CA ASP A 186 -23.45 -14.74 5.68
C ASP A 186 -23.07 -15.33 7.06
N ASN A 187 -21.98 -14.86 7.68
CA ASN A 187 -21.36 -15.50 8.87
C ASN A 187 -21.01 -14.50 10.00
N VAL A 188 -21.85 -13.49 10.21
CA VAL A 188 -21.61 -12.37 11.15
C VAL A 188 -21.19 -12.83 12.56
N GLU A 189 -21.78 -13.90 13.13
CA GLU A 189 -21.41 -14.37 14.48
C GLU A 189 -19.96 -14.90 14.56
N LEU A 190 -19.48 -15.57 13.50
CA LEU A 190 -18.11 -16.04 13.41
C LEU A 190 -17.14 -14.86 13.20
N PHE A 191 -17.53 -13.87 12.40
CA PHE A 191 -16.77 -12.64 12.23
C PHE A 191 -16.64 -11.86 13.55
N ASN A 192 -17.74 -11.67 14.29
CA ASN A 192 -17.74 -11.00 15.59
C ASN A 192 -16.79 -11.70 16.58
N SER A 193 -16.84 -13.04 16.61
CA SER A 193 -15.95 -13.88 17.43
C SER A 193 -14.47 -13.76 17.03
N PHE A 194 -14.19 -13.71 15.72
CA PHE A 194 -12.86 -13.52 15.15
C PHE A 194 -12.28 -12.14 15.54
N VAL A 195 -13.06 -11.07 15.41
CA VAL A 195 -12.63 -9.70 15.76
C VAL A 195 -12.41 -9.56 17.28
N GLN A 196 -13.30 -10.08 18.13
CA GLN A 196 -13.10 -10.10 19.59
C GLN A 196 -11.81 -10.81 20.00
N SER A 197 -11.49 -11.92 19.32
CA SER A 197 -10.31 -12.74 19.64
C SER A 197 -9.01 -12.10 19.15
N LEU A 198 -9.01 -11.46 17.98
CA LEU A 198 -7.79 -11.01 17.30
C LEU A 198 -7.51 -9.51 17.42
N PHE A 199 -8.52 -8.65 17.60
CA PHE A 199 -8.31 -7.21 17.75
C PHE A 199 -7.37 -6.87 18.92
N PRO A 200 -7.54 -7.43 20.14
CA PRO A 200 -6.63 -7.15 21.25
C PRO A 200 -5.18 -7.57 20.96
N ILE A 201 -5.00 -8.72 20.30
CA ILE A 201 -3.69 -9.27 19.92
C ILE A 201 -3.01 -8.36 18.89
N LEU A 202 -3.73 -7.94 17.85
CA LEU A 202 -3.20 -7.00 16.84
C LEU A 202 -2.84 -5.63 17.44
N TYR A 203 -3.66 -5.15 18.37
CA TYR A 203 -3.47 -3.88 19.06
C TYR A 203 -2.21 -3.93 19.95
N GLU A 204 -1.99 -5.03 20.66
CA GLU A 204 -0.76 -5.23 21.43
C GLU A 204 0.47 -5.44 20.53
N VAL A 205 0.39 -6.22 19.45
CA VAL A 205 1.49 -6.35 18.46
C VAL A 205 1.85 -4.99 17.85
N TYR A 206 0.87 -4.10 17.62
CA TYR A 206 1.13 -2.72 17.20
C TYR A 206 1.89 -1.91 18.26
N ASN A 207 1.53 -2.05 19.54
CA ASN A 207 2.16 -1.33 20.65
C ASN A 207 3.59 -1.85 20.94
N THR A 208 3.79 -3.17 20.92
CA THR A 208 5.05 -3.84 21.27
C THR A 208 6.07 -3.91 20.13
N SER A 209 5.63 -3.90 18.87
CA SER A 209 6.54 -3.99 17.73
C SER A 209 7.42 -2.74 17.58
N ALA A 210 8.70 -2.93 17.30
CA ALA A 210 9.62 -1.85 16.92
C ALA A 210 9.62 -1.55 15.40
N GLY A 211 9.03 -2.41 14.57
CA GLY A 211 9.17 -2.36 13.11
C GLY A 211 8.06 -1.56 12.40
N PRO A 212 8.36 -0.46 11.67
CA PRO A 212 7.34 0.33 10.98
C PRO A 212 6.48 -0.46 10.00
N ALA A 213 7.06 -1.42 9.26
CA ALA A 213 6.32 -2.28 8.35
C ALA A 213 5.26 -3.15 9.04
N ILE A 214 5.55 -3.64 10.26
CA ILE A 214 4.60 -4.39 11.08
C ILE A 214 3.53 -3.43 11.59
N LYS A 215 3.89 -2.23 12.08
CA LYS A 215 2.91 -1.23 12.52
C LYS A 215 1.94 -0.84 11.40
N HIS A 216 2.42 -0.59 10.18
CA HIS A 216 1.56 -0.31 9.01
C HIS A 216 0.62 -1.47 8.70
N ARG A 217 1.09 -2.72 8.75
CA ARG A 217 0.25 -3.90 8.50
C ARG A 217 -0.78 -4.13 9.62
N CYS A 218 -0.40 -3.91 10.88
CA CYS A 218 -1.33 -3.98 12.02
C CYS A 218 -2.43 -2.93 11.87
N LEU A 219 -2.08 -1.65 11.66
CA LEU A 219 -3.05 -0.56 11.51
C LEU A 219 -4.01 -0.78 10.34
N GLN A 220 -3.51 -1.19 9.17
CA GLN A 220 -4.36 -1.55 8.01
C GLN A 220 -5.26 -2.76 8.26
N THR A 221 -4.91 -3.64 9.20
CA THR A 221 -5.72 -4.82 9.58
C THR A 221 -6.76 -4.45 10.65
N ILE A 222 -6.37 -3.66 11.65
CA ILE A 222 -7.24 -3.07 12.67
C ILE A 222 -8.32 -2.20 12.01
N LEU A 223 -7.94 -1.35 11.06
CA LEU A 223 -8.85 -0.49 10.30
C LEU A 223 -9.91 -1.31 9.52
N ARG A 224 -9.52 -2.43 8.90
CA ARG A 224 -10.49 -3.38 8.29
C ARG A 224 -11.43 -4.00 9.32
N MET A 225 -10.92 -4.39 10.49
CA MET A 225 -11.76 -4.93 11.56
C MET A 225 -12.78 -3.88 12.03
N ILE A 226 -12.37 -2.63 12.23
CA ILE A 226 -13.25 -1.53 12.65
C ILE A 226 -14.32 -1.25 11.59
N TYR A 227 -13.92 -1.04 10.34
CA TYR A 227 -14.84 -0.67 9.25
C TYR A 227 -15.94 -1.72 8.99
N TYR A 228 -15.64 -3.01 9.12
CA TYR A 228 -16.63 -4.09 8.95
C TYR A 228 -17.33 -4.53 10.26
N SER A 229 -17.04 -3.92 11.41
CA SER A 229 -17.69 -4.24 12.70
C SER A 229 -19.00 -3.52 12.91
N SER A 230 -19.94 -4.16 13.63
CA SER A 230 -21.11 -3.45 14.17
C SER A 230 -20.74 -2.53 15.34
N THR A 231 -21.56 -1.51 15.59
CA THR A 231 -21.38 -0.56 16.70
C THR A 231 -21.28 -1.25 18.06
N ASP A 232 -22.11 -2.28 18.29
CA ASP A 232 -22.22 -2.96 19.58
C ASP A 232 -20.98 -3.81 19.87
N LEU A 233 -20.45 -4.44 18.81
CA LEU A 233 -19.18 -5.18 18.84
C LEU A 233 -18.02 -4.23 19.12
N LEU A 234 -18.00 -3.10 18.41
CA LEU A 234 -16.96 -2.09 18.52
C LEU A 234 -16.96 -1.48 19.93
N GLU A 235 -18.13 -1.12 20.49
CA GLU A 235 -18.25 -0.60 21.85
C GLU A 235 -17.71 -1.60 22.90
N ALA A 236 -17.99 -2.90 22.75
CA ALA A 236 -17.50 -3.93 23.66
C ALA A 236 -15.97 -4.11 23.63
N ILE A 237 -15.34 -3.93 22.46
CA ILE A 237 -13.89 -4.09 22.27
C ILE A 237 -13.13 -2.80 22.62
N LEU A 238 -13.57 -1.66 22.10
CA LEU A 238 -12.86 -0.38 22.28
C LEU A 238 -12.87 0.09 23.75
N LYS A 239 -13.91 -0.23 24.53
CA LYS A 239 -13.94 0.06 26.00
C LYS A 239 -12.79 -0.57 26.79
N GLN A 240 -12.13 -1.59 26.26
CA GLN A 240 -11.03 -2.31 26.93
C GLN A 240 -9.65 -1.72 26.61
N GLN A 241 -9.56 -0.76 25.68
CA GLN A 241 -8.30 -0.30 25.09
C GLN A 241 -8.14 1.23 25.15
N SER A 242 -6.91 1.73 25.33
CA SER A 242 -6.60 3.16 25.51
C SER A 242 -6.64 3.99 24.22
N ILE A 243 -7.60 3.73 23.33
CA ILE A 243 -7.58 4.13 21.92
C ILE A 243 -7.46 5.64 21.73
N SER A 244 -8.19 6.47 22.46
CA SER A 244 -8.10 7.93 22.32
C SER A 244 -6.69 8.47 22.60
N SER A 245 -5.96 7.86 23.54
CA SER A 245 -4.56 8.19 23.84
C SER A 245 -3.63 7.71 22.73
N ASN A 246 -3.89 6.52 22.19
CA ASN A 246 -3.06 5.93 21.13
C ASN A 246 -3.30 6.63 19.78
N ILE A 247 -4.52 7.06 19.44
CA ILE A 247 -4.82 7.93 18.29
C ILE A 247 -4.07 9.27 18.44
N ALA A 248 -4.10 9.90 19.62
CA ALA A 248 -3.33 11.13 19.86
C ALA A 248 -1.82 10.91 19.68
N SER A 249 -1.28 9.76 20.13
CA SER A 249 0.12 9.39 19.89
C SER A 249 0.43 9.10 18.41
N MET A 250 -0.52 8.53 17.66
CA MET A 250 -0.40 8.27 16.22
C MET A 250 -0.45 9.56 15.40
N LEU A 251 -1.33 10.50 15.75
CA LEU A 251 -1.41 11.84 15.13
C LEU A 251 -0.15 12.69 15.40
N ALA A 252 0.53 12.45 16.53
CA ALA A 252 1.83 13.06 16.84
C ALA A 252 3.03 12.36 16.17
N SER A 253 2.80 11.34 15.33
CA SER A 253 3.87 10.60 14.66
C SER A 253 4.44 11.37 13.46
N CYS A 254 5.75 11.22 13.22
CA CYS A 254 6.39 11.70 12.00
C CYS A 254 6.11 10.82 10.76
N ASP A 255 5.51 9.64 10.95
CA ASP A 255 5.13 8.75 9.85
C ASP A 255 3.69 9.07 9.39
N TYR A 256 3.57 9.71 8.23
CA TYR A 256 2.28 10.09 7.64
C TYR A 256 1.31 8.92 7.48
N ARG A 257 1.78 7.67 7.37
CA ARG A 257 0.92 6.49 7.26
C ARG A 257 0.24 6.16 8.57
N ILE A 258 0.96 6.35 9.68
CA ILE A 258 0.43 6.19 11.03
C ILE A 258 -0.57 7.31 11.32
N VAL A 259 -0.28 8.55 10.89
CA VAL A 259 -1.21 9.70 11.01
C VAL A 259 -2.49 9.47 10.18
N ILE A 260 -2.38 9.03 8.93
CA ILE A 260 -3.55 8.75 8.07
C ILE A 260 -4.40 7.62 8.66
N SER A 261 -3.79 6.51 9.09
CA SER A 261 -4.54 5.46 9.76
C SER A 261 -5.09 5.88 11.14
N ALA A 262 -4.57 6.93 11.78
CA ALA A 262 -5.20 7.51 12.97
C ALA A 262 -6.51 8.21 12.61
N LEU A 263 -6.49 9.04 11.56
CA LEU A 263 -7.67 9.75 11.05
C LEU A 263 -8.74 8.78 10.53
N GLN A 264 -8.34 7.74 9.82
CA GLN A 264 -9.23 6.67 9.33
C GLN A 264 -9.81 5.78 10.45
N ILE A 265 -9.26 5.85 11.68
CA ILE A 265 -9.74 5.12 12.86
C ILE A 265 -10.57 6.03 13.80
N SER A 266 -10.52 7.36 13.59
CA SER A 266 -11.27 8.33 14.40
C SER A 266 -12.61 8.78 13.81
N GLU A 267 -12.83 8.51 12.51
CA GLU A 267 -14.07 8.78 11.76
C GLU A 267 -14.91 7.49 11.60
#